data_AF-A0A2E4EGY7-F1
#
_entry.id   AF-A0A2E4EGY7-F1
#
_cell.length_a   1.000
_cell.length_b   1.000
_cell.length_c   1.000
_cell.angle_alpha   90.00
_cell.angle_beta   90.00
_cell.angle_gamma   90.00
#
_symmetry.space_group_name_H-M   'P 1'
#
loop_
_entity.id
_entity.type
_entity.pdbx_description
1 polymer ?
#
loop_
_entity_poly.entity_id
_entity_poly.type
_entity_poly.pdbx_seq_one_letter_code
_entity_poly.pdbx_strand_id
1 'polypeptide(L)'
;MKYLIMVMVALLASSCNGQDMKNSKILKSNSFLIGTWSGEGSMLNNQLHKELGTLGIEVKFNKDGTISGSIGDAQFKNAKLSQSNYGFELKTELNNWVKESYRLDKDRLVVLFVFPEKSDSTLKQSDANFHLKSNFFFDFTMKVGGVKLIKVA
;
A
#
# COMPACT_ATOMS: atom_id res chain seq x y z
N MET A 1 -29.72 3.93 27.44
CA MET A 1 -28.35 3.39 27.25
C MET A 1 -28.25 2.31 26.17
N LYS A 2 -29.12 1.29 26.11
CA LYS A 2 -29.05 0.22 25.07
C LYS A 2 -29.10 0.74 23.62
N TYR A 3 -29.96 1.72 23.32
CA TYR A 3 -30.07 2.29 21.98
C TYR A 3 -28.85 3.15 21.55
N LEU A 4 -28.18 3.80 22.51
CA LEU A 4 -26.99 4.61 22.23
C LEU A 4 -25.78 3.73 21.84
N ILE A 5 -25.63 2.58 22.51
CA ILE A 5 -24.61 1.57 22.19
C ILE A 5 -24.87 0.97 20.79
N MET A 6 -26.13 0.73 20.44
CA MET A 6 -26.50 0.15 19.14
C MET A 6 -26.21 1.10 17.96
N VAL A 7 -26.46 2.40 18.13
CA VAL A 7 -26.13 3.43 17.12
C VAL A 7 -24.61 3.59 16.96
N MET A 8 -23.85 3.51 18.04
CA MET A 8 -22.38 3.61 18.00
C MET A 8 -21.74 2.40 17.29
N VAL A 9 -22.27 1.19 17.49
CA VAL A 9 -21.82 -0.03 16.78
C VAL A 9 -22.16 0.02 15.29
N ALA A 10 -23.32 0.54 14.91
CA ALA A 10 -23.69 0.71 13.50
C ALA A 10 -22.81 1.74 12.75
N LEU A 11 -22.44 2.83 13.43
CA LEU A 11 -21.53 3.84 12.88
C LEU A 11 -20.09 3.30 12.70
N LEU A 12 -19.62 2.44 13.62
CA LEU A 12 -18.30 1.80 13.52
C LEU A 12 -18.22 0.79 12.37
N ALA A 13 -19.29 0.00 12.14
CA ALA A 13 -19.35 -0.93 11.01
C ALA A 13 -19.39 -0.23 9.63
N SER A 14 -19.91 1.00 9.58
CA SER A 14 -20.01 1.79 8.34
C SER A 14 -18.65 2.35 7.88
N SER A 15 -17.70 2.54 8.79
CA SER A 15 -16.40 3.15 8.47
C SER A 15 -15.49 2.23 7.67
N CYS A 16 -15.59 0.91 7.83
CA CYS A 16 -14.82 -0.05 7.03
C CYS A 16 -15.30 -0.04 5.57
N ASN A 17 -16.61 0.00 5.33
CA ASN A 17 -17.19 -0.05 3.99
C ASN A 17 -16.91 1.20 3.13
N GLY A 18 -16.76 2.37 3.75
CA GLY A 18 -16.56 3.63 3.02
C GLY A 18 -15.26 3.66 2.22
N GLN A 19 -14.20 3.04 2.75
CA GLN A 19 -12.88 3.01 2.12
C GLN A 19 -12.84 2.04 0.93
N ASP A 20 -13.39 0.83 1.12
CA ASP A 20 -13.48 -0.17 0.06
C ASP A 20 -14.31 0.36 -1.11
N MET A 21 -15.40 1.09 -0.83
CA MET A 21 -16.21 1.72 -1.88
C MET A 21 -15.41 2.76 -2.70
N LYS A 22 -14.58 3.58 -2.03
CA LYS A 22 -13.72 4.56 -2.73
C LYS A 22 -12.65 3.86 -3.57
N ASN A 23 -11.98 2.86 -3.02
CA ASN A 23 -11.00 2.05 -3.73
C ASN A 23 -11.64 1.36 -4.94
N SER A 24 -12.83 0.76 -4.76
CA SER A 24 -13.61 0.10 -5.81
C SER A 24 -13.90 1.04 -6.98
N LYS A 25 -14.25 2.31 -6.71
CA LYS A 25 -14.46 3.30 -7.79
C LYS A 25 -13.20 3.53 -8.62
N ILE A 26 -12.03 3.67 -7.98
CA ILE A 26 -10.76 3.84 -8.69
C ILE A 26 -10.42 2.59 -9.51
N LEU A 27 -10.56 1.40 -8.92
CA LEU A 27 -10.25 0.13 -9.58
C LEU A 27 -11.18 -0.18 -10.76
N LYS A 28 -12.47 0.21 -10.69
CA LYS A 28 -13.40 0.08 -11.82
C LYS A 28 -12.97 0.90 -13.03
N SER A 29 -12.50 2.13 -12.81
CA SER A 29 -11.98 2.99 -13.87
C SER A 29 -10.58 2.59 -14.34
N ASN A 30 -9.88 1.74 -13.59
CA ASN A 30 -8.48 1.36 -13.83
C ASN A 30 -8.29 -0.15 -13.61
N SER A 31 -9.04 -0.95 -14.37
CA SER A 31 -9.13 -2.40 -14.17
C SER A 31 -7.78 -3.14 -14.34
N PHE A 32 -6.81 -2.53 -15.03
CA PHE A 32 -5.45 -3.06 -15.15
C PHE A 32 -4.72 -3.16 -13.80
N LEU A 33 -5.12 -2.41 -12.77
CA LEU A 33 -4.57 -2.54 -11.41
C LEU A 33 -4.99 -3.84 -10.72
N ILE A 34 -6.17 -4.34 -11.04
CA ILE A 34 -6.79 -5.50 -10.35
C ILE A 34 -5.94 -6.74 -10.56
N GLY A 35 -5.58 -7.42 -9.48
CA GLY A 35 -4.66 -8.56 -9.48
C GLY A 35 -3.60 -8.45 -8.38
N THR A 36 -2.65 -9.38 -8.40
CA THR A 36 -1.52 -9.38 -7.46
C THR A 36 -0.27 -8.83 -8.14
N TRP A 37 0.35 -7.86 -7.50
CA TRP A 37 1.62 -7.25 -7.88
C TRP A 37 2.68 -7.62 -6.85
N SER A 38 3.78 -8.20 -7.27
CA SER A 38 4.89 -8.57 -6.38
C SER A 38 6.24 -8.13 -6.90
N GLY A 39 7.18 -7.91 -5.99
CA GLY A 39 8.55 -7.57 -6.34
C GLY A 39 9.45 -7.52 -5.12
N GLU A 40 10.75 -7.37 -5.34
CA GLU A 40 11.74 -7.19 -4.28
C GLU A 40 12.23 -5.75 -4.30
N GLY A 41 11.96 -5.04 -3.20
CA GLY A 41 12.37 -3.66 -2.99
C GLY A 41 13.71 -3.54 -2.28
N SER A 42 14.40 -2.43 -2.50
CA SER A 42 15.63 -2.09 -1.77
C SER A 42 15.63 -0.63 -1.35
N MET A 43 16.19 -0.36 -0.17
CA MET A 43 16.35 1.00 0.35
C MET A 43 17.38 1.78 -0.48
N LEU A 44 17.09 3.06 -0.76
CA LEU A 44 18.05 3.94 -1.44
C LEU A 44 19.18 4.41 -0.51
N ASN A 45 18.96 4.37 0.80
CA ASN A 45 20.00 4.65 1.78
C ASN A 45 20.88 3.40 1.98
N ASN A 46 22.17 3.50 1.65
CA ASN A 46 23.11 2.38 1.69
C ASN A 46 23.23 1.72 3.08
N GLN A 47 23.18 2.50 4.17
CA GLN A 47 23.25 1.91 5.51
C GLN A 47 22.00 1.09 5.79
N LEU A 48 20.82 1.64 5.54
CA LEU A 48 19.56 0.90 5.72
C LEU A 48 19.47 -0.31 4.80
N HIS A 49 20.01 -0.25 3.58
CA HIS A 49 20.07 -1.41 2.70
C HIS A 49 20.93 -2.54 3.29
N LYS A 50 22.08 -2.23 3.92
CA LYS A 50 22.90 -3.25 4.60
C LYS A 50 22.17 -3.93 5.76
N GLU A 51 21.38 -3.17 6.53
CA GLU A 51 20.65 -3.70 7.68
C GLU A 51 19.40 -4.49 7.27
N LEU A 52 18.60 -3.93 6.35
CA LEU A 52 17.31 -4.48 5.94
C LEU A 52 17.44 -5.52 4.83
N GLY A 53 18.45 -5.41 3.96
CA GLY A 53 18.56 -6.23 2.76
C GLY A 53 17.49 -5.86 1.72
N THR A 54 17.07 -6.85 0.94
CA THR A 54 15.89 -6.76 0.09
C THR A 54 14.63 -7.02 0.91
N LEU A 55 13.55 -6.33 0.55
CA LEU A 55 12.24 -6.50 1.17
C LEU A 55 11.25 -6.96 0.11
N GLY A 56 10.69 -8.15 0.26
CA GLY A 56 9.58 -8.60 -0.58
C GLY A 56 8.38 -7.67 -0.40
N ILE A 57 7.77 -7.21 -1.48
CA ILE A 57 6.56 -6.40 -1.48
C ILE A 57 5.51 -7.13 -2.30
N GLU A 58 4.33 -7.32 -1.72
CA GLU A 58 3.16 -7.84 -2.42
C GLU A 58 1.97 -6.91 -2.20
N VAL A 59 1.24 -6.60 -3.27
CA VAL A 59 0.01 -5.81 -3.24
C VAL A 59 -1.05 -6.50 -4.08
N LYS A 60 -2.18 -6.82 -3.46
CA LYS A 60 -3.34 -7.40 -4.12
C LYS A 60 -4.49 -6.41 -4.15
N PHE A 61 -4.95 -6.07 -5.35
CA PHE A 61 -6.13 -5.25 -5.58
C PHE A 61 -7.30 -6.14 -6.01
N ASN A 62 -8.35 -6.22 -5.19
CA ASN A 62 -9.54 -7.01 -5.51
C ASN A 62 -10.63 -6.15 -6.17
N LYS A 63 -11.50 -6.78 -6.95
CA LYS A 63 -12.60 -6.10 -7.68
C LYS A 63 -13.59 -5.37 -6.76
N ASP A 64 -13.73 -5.85 -5.53
CA ASP A 64 -14.62 -5.26 -4.51
C ASP A 64 -14.04 -4.00 -3.85
N GLY A 65 -12.78 -3.65 -4.13
CA GLY A 65 -12.11 -2.49 -3.53
C GLY A 65 -11.23 -2.85 -2.33
N THR A 66 -11.27 -4.10 -1.86
CA THR A 66 -10.37 -4.55 -0.80
C THR A 66 -8.93 -4.62 -1.32
N ILE A 67 -7.99 -4.16 -0.49
CA ILE A 67 -6.56 -4.15 -0.80
C ILE A 67 -5.82 -4.82 0.35
N SER A 68 -5.05 -5.85 0.03
CA SER A 68 -4.21 -6.59 0.98
C SER A 68 -2.78 -6.66 0.46
N GLY A 69 -1.83 -6.97 1.33
CA GLY A 69 -0.43 -7.04 0.93
C GLY A 69 0.53 -7.01 2.11
N SER A 70 1.81 -6.98 1.78
CA SER A 70 2.90 -6.99 2.74
C SER A 70 4.15 -6.27 2.22
N ILE A 71 5.03 -5.91 3.15
CA ILE A 71 6.41 -5.51 2.90
C ILE A 71 7.32 -6.15 3.96
N GLY A 72 8.24 -7.02 3.50
CA GLY A 72 9.03 -7.87 4.39
C GLY A 72 8.11 -8.64 5.35
N ASP A 73 8.35 -8.51 6.65
CA ASP A 73 7.58 -9.20 7.70
C ASP A 73 6.25 -8.48 8.07
N ALA A 74 6.01 -7.28 7.53
CA ALA A 74 4.84 -6.46 7.87
C ALA A 74 3.67 -6.66 6.90
N GLN A 75 2.45 -6.72 7.44
CA GLN A 75 1.20 -6.78 6.68
C GLN A 75 0.48 -5.43 6.65
N PHE A 76 -0.25 -5.20 5.57
CA PHE A 76 -1.01 -3.98 5.35
C PHE A 76 -2.26 -3.91 6.23
N LYS A 77 -2.56 -2.70 6.71
CA LYS A 77 -3.78 -2.32 7.43
C LYS A 77 -4.32 -1.02 6.86
N ASN A 78 -5.65 -0.90 6.78
CA ASN A 78 -6.32 0.33 6.40
C ASN A 78 -5.83 0.91 5.06
N ALA A 79 -5.62 0.05 4.05
CA ALA A 79 -5.08 0.38 2.73
C ALA A 79 -5.98 1.29 1.87
N LYS A 80 -5.50 2.50 1.54
CA LYS A 80 -6.19 3.54 0.79
C LYS A 80 -5.51 3.79 -0.56
N LEU A 81 -6.27 3.68 -1.64
CA LEU A 81 -5.81 4.00 -2.99
C LEU A 81 -6.23 5.42 -3.39
N SER A 82 -5.33 6.14 -4.04
CA SER A 82 -5.61 7.44 -4.66
C SER A 82 -4.86 7.58 -5.97
N GLN A 83 -5.40 8.38 -6.89
CA GLN A 83 -4.73 8.74 -8.13
C GLN A 83 -3.70 9.86 -7.87
N SER A 84 -2.56 9.79 -8.56
CA SER A 84 -1.51 10.81 -8.56
C SER A 84 -1.18 11.22 -9.99
N ASN A 85 -0.35 12.25 -10.18
CA ASN A 85 0.02 12.75 -11.51
C ASN A 85 0.74 11.71 -12.38
N TYR A 86 1.37 10.70 -11.78
CA TYR A 86 2.23 9.73 -12.48
C TYR A 86 1.73 8.28 -12.34
N GLY A 87 0.53 8.08 -11.81
CA GLY A 87 -0.06 6.77 -11.58
C GLY A 87 -0.92 6.73 -10.32
N PHE A 88 -0.57 5.87 -9.37
CA PHE A 88 -1.36 5.67 -8.15
C PHE A 88 -0.51 5.67 -6.89
N GLU A 89 -1.11 6.18 -5.82
CA GLU A 89 -0.56 6.15 -4.47
C GLU A 89 -1.39 5.21 -3.62
N LEU A 90 -0.75 4.18 -3.07
CA LEU A 90 -1.31 3.31 -2.04
C LEU A 90 -0.74 3.71 -0.69
N LYS A 91 -1.61 4.14 0.23
CA LYS A 91 -1.28 4.44 1.63
C LYS A 91 -1.77 3.32 2.52
N THR A 92 -0.92 2.76 3.36
CA THR A 92 -1.30 1.71 4.31
C THR A 92 -0.56 1.86 5.62
N GLU A 93 -1.20 1.46 6.71
CA GLU A 93 -0.54 1.21 7.99
C GLU A 93 0.07 -0.19 7.96
N LEU A 94 1.06 -0.42 8.81
CA LEU A 94 1.76 -1.69 8.96
C LEU A 94 1.42 -2.29 10.32
N ASN A 95 1.14 -3.59 10.34
CA ASN A 95 0.82 -4.29 11.59
C ASN A 95 2.04 -4.66 12.43
N ASN A 96 3.25 -4.61 11.85
CA ASN A 96 4.51 -5.00 12.45
C ASN A 96 5.67 -4.24 11.76
N TRP A 97 6.90 -4.45 12.22
CA TRP A 97 8.09 -3.95 11.53
C TRP A 97 8.33 -4.73 10.24
N VAL A 98 8.96 -4.07 9.28
CA VAL A 98 9.29 -4.66 7.97
C VAL A 98 10.36 -5.74 8.05
N LYS A 99 11.11 -5.79 9.16
CA LYS A 99 12.11 -6.81 9.46
C LYS A 99 12.21 -7.00 10.96
N GLU A 100 11.97 -8.21 11.46
CA GLU A 100 12.01 -8.47 12.91
C GLU A 100 13.40 -8.22 13.51
N SER A 101 14.46 -8.57 12.78
CA SER A 101 15.85 -8.42 13.24
C SER A 101 16.36 -6.98 13.23
N TYR A 102 15.62 -6.03 12.65
CA TYR A 102 16.01 -4.62 12.59
C TYR A 102 14.77 -3.73 12.74
N ARG A 103 14.61 -3.18 13.94
CA ARG A 103 13.51 -2.27 14.24
C ARG A 103 13.70 -0.94 13.54
N LEU A 104 12.74 -0.59 12.69
CA LEU A 104 12.58 0.75 12.15
C LEU A 104 11.26 1.32 12.66
N ASP A 105 11.29 2.46 13.36
CA ASP A 105 10.09 3.13 13.89
C ASP A 105 9.30 3.85 12.78
N LYS A 106 8.80 3.05 11.83
CA LYS A 106 7.99 3.44 10.69
C LYS A 106 6.82 2.47 10.56
N ASP A 107 5.64 2.96 10.86
CA ASP A 107 4.38 2.20 10.95
C ASP A 107 3.46 2.42 9.75
N ARG A 108 3.91 3.20 8.76
CA ARG A 108 3.16 3.52 7.56
C ARG A 108 4.00 3.29 6.32
N LEU A 109 3.33 2.81 5.29
CA LEU A 109 3.89 2.62 3.97
C LEU A 109 3.09 3.44 2.95
N VAL A 110 3.83 4.08 2.05
CA VAL A 110 3.29 4.62 0.80
C VAL A 110 3.95 3.87 -0.35
N VAL A 111 3.17 3.24 -1.22
CA VAL A 111 3.68 2.70 -2.49
C VAL A 111 3.19 3.58 -3.62
N LEU A 112 4.13 4.12 -4.39
CA LEU A 112 3.89 4.94 -5.56
C LEU A 112 4.06 4.07 -6.80
N PHE A 113 2.94 3.68 -7.39
CA PHE A 113 2.93 2.95 -8.66
C PHE A 113 3.04 3.94 -9.80
N VAL A 114 4.08 3.79 -10.62
CA VAL A 114 4.27 4.60 -11.83
C VAL A 114 3.76 3.81 -13.03
N PHE A 115 2.88 4.46 -13.80
CA PHE A 115 2.26 3.87 -14.98
C PHE A 115 2.26 4.86 -16.15
N PRO A 116 2.43 4.39 -17.39
CA PRO A 116 2.16 5.20 -18.57
C PRO A 116 0.71 5.69 -18.60
N GLU A 117 0.47 6.89 -19.14
CA GLU A 117 -0.88 7.48 -19.25
C GLU A 117 -1.89 6.59 -19.99
N LYS A 118 -1.41 5.73 -20.91
CA LYS A 118 -2.23 4.77 -21.67
C LYS A 118 -1.96 3.34 -21.25
N SER A 119 -2.12 3.06 -19.95
CA SER A 119 -2.02 1.69 -19.43
C SER A 119 -3.31 0.92 -19.69
N ASP A 120 -3.18 -0.33 -20.14
CA ASP A 120 -4.29 -1.24 -20.39
C ASP A 120 -4.10 -2.57 -19.65
N SER A 121 -5.00 -3.53 -19.88
CA SER A 121 -4.97 -4.84 -19.22
C SER A 121 -3.75 -5.70 -19.56
N THR A 122 -2.95 -5.33 -20.57
CA THR A 122 -1.72 -6.03 -20.94
C THR A 122 -0.54 -5.63 -20.08
N LEU A 123 -0.66 -4.54 -19.29
CA LEU A 123 0.41 -4.09 -18.41
C LEU A 123 0.78 -5.17 -17.37
N LYS A 124 2.05 -5.57 -17.37
CA LYS A 124 2.61 -6.60 -16.47
C LYS A 124 3.62 -6.07 -15.47
N GLN A 125 4.05 -4.82 -15.59
CA GLN A 125 5.11 -4.25 -14.76
C GLN A 125 4.81 -2.81 -14.40
N SER A 126 5.22 -2.40 -13.20
CA SER A 126 5.27 -1.02 -12.74
C SER A 126 6.63 -0.77 -12.09
N ASP A 127 7.29 0.31 -12.47
CA ASP A 127 8.33 0.87 -11.63
C ASP A 127 7.65 1.60 -10.48
N ALA A 128 8.12 1.36 -9.27
CA ALA A 128 7.49 1.90 -8.07
C ALA A 128 8.54 2.36 -7.05
N ASN A 129 8.15 3.36 -6.27
CA ASN A 129 8.89 3.74 -5.08
C ASN A 129 8.04 3.41 -3.86
N PHE A 130 8.70 3.07 -2.76
CA PHE A 130 8.03 2.87 -1.49
C PHE A 130 8.65 3.77 -0.41
N HIS A 131 7.80 4.37 0.40
CA HIS A 131 8.19 5.25 1.50
C HIS A 131 7.72 4.67 2.82
N LEU A 132 8.65 4.34 3.70
CA LEU A 132 8.37 4.04 5.11
C LEU A 132 8.30 5.35 5.88
N LYS A 133 7.16 5.61 6.53
CA LYS A 133 6.82 6.88 7.18
C LYS A 133 6.28 6.67 8.60
N SER A 134 6.28 7.73 9.40
CA SER A 134 5.60 7.79 10.71
C SER A 134 4.26 8.53 10.65
N ASN A 135 3.97 9.23 9.54
CA ASN A 135 2.68 9.86 9.23
C ASN A 135 2.42 9.86 7.71
N PHE A 136 1.19 10.13 7.24
CA PHE A 136 0.88 10.18 5.80
C PHE A 136 1.02 11.57 5.16
N PHE A 137 1.37 12.59 5.95
CA PHE A 137 1.68 13.93 5.48
C PHE A 137 3.18 14.05 5.20
N PHE A 138 3.73 15.24 5.43
CA PHE A 138 5.15 15.46 5.32
C PHE A 138 5.92 14.76 6.46
N ASP A 139 6.95 14.00 6.12
CA ASP A 139 7.81 13.28 7.07
C ASP A 139 9.28 13.43 6.64
N PHE A 140 10.02 14.32 7.31
CA PHE A 140 11.45 14.56 7.05
C PHE A 140 12.33 13.33 7.33
N THR A 141 11.82 12.37 8.10
CA THR A 141 12.55 11.18 8.51
C THR A 141 12.15 9.94 7.72
N MET A 142 11.35 10.11 6.66
CA MET A 142 10.91 9.01 5.81
C MET A 142 12.09 8.25 5.21
N LYS A 143 11.91 6.94 5.04
CA LYS A 143 12.92 6.08 4.40
C LYS A 143 12.39 5.65 3.04
N VAL A 144 13.16 5.91 2.00
CA VAL A 144 12.75 5.71 0.61
C VAL A 144 13.47 4.48 0.05
N GLY A 145 12.73 3.67 -0.68
CA GLY A 145 13.25 2.57 -1.47
C GLY A 145 12.60 2.50 -2.84
N GLY A 146 13.24 1.77 -3.75
CA GLY A 146 12.73 1.46 -5.08
C GLY A 146 12.32 0.00 -5.17
N VAL A 147 11.32 -0.29 -5.98
CA VAL A 147 10.87 -1.65 -6.29
C VAL A 147 10.33 -1.70 -7.71
N LYS A 148 10.59 -2.80 -8.41
CA LYS A 148 9.90 -3.13 -9.66
C LYS A 148 8.83 -4.16 -9.33
N LEU A 149 7.57 -3.82 -9.55
CA LEU A 149 6.44 -4.69 -9.28
C LEU A 149 6.00 -5.37 -10.57
N ILE A 150 5.83 -6.69 -10.50
CA ILE A 150 5.39 -7.56 -11.58
C ILE A 150 4.01 -8.10 -11.24
N LYS A 151 3.11 -8.08 -12.21
CA LYS A 151 1.78 -8.65 -12.05
C LYS A 151 1.83 -10.16 -12.23
N VAL A 152 1.53 -10.91 -11.16
CA VAL A 152 1.67 -12.38 -11.12
C VAL A 152 0.34 -13.13 -11.31
N ALA A 153 -0.80 -12.45 -11.16
CA ALA A 153 -2.15 -12.99 -11.40
C ALA A 153 -3.12 -11.87 -11.81
#